data_AF-A0A353T047-F1
#
_entry.id   AF-A0A353T047-F1
#
_cell.length_a   1.000
_cell.length_b   1.000
_cell.length_c   1.000
_cell.angle_alpha   90.00
_cell.angle_beta   90.00
_cell.angle_gamma   90.00
#
_symmetry.space_group_name_H-M   'P 1'
#
loop_
_entity.id
_entity.type
_entity.pdbx_description
1 polymer ?
#
loop_
_entity_poly.entity_id
_entity_poly.type
_entity_poly.pdbx_seq_one_letter_code
_entity_poly.pdbx_strand_id
1 'polypeptide(L)'
;MEVPMALHFMILLIGFAYIVLFGGLSLLRREGLSARFAIEALIFTGLASGLVGLLGFKVHPVLFLFTLYLVTMRVRLLVDIGTLFARRGRFKPAERIYQFAAQVWPDQTCSFVIQVNYGTMLLQAGRLEEAITMLKSVTEKSDSGFLGVKYESAAHYNLAVAYMRQNKQAQAVREFNSVLDTWPSSEFAHQASTALERHQRKSTSDPENLDK
;
A
#
# COMPACT_ATOMS: atom_id res chain seq x y z
N MET A 1 -2.36 40.43 24.66
CA MET A 1 -1.34 40.19 23.61
C MET A 1 -0.89 38.72 23.64
N GLU A 2 -1.81 37.75 23.80
CA GLU A 2 -1.48 36.35 24.16
C GLU A 2 -1.75 35.32 23.04
N VAL A 3 -2.46 35.72 21.98
CA VAL A 3 -2.86 34.84 20.86
C VAL A 3 -1.67 34.17 20.14
N PRO A 4 -0.51 34.83 19.92
CA PRO A 4 0.61 34.21 19.19
C PRO A 4 1.24 33.02 19.91
N MET A 5 1.39 33.10 21.24
CA MET A 5 2.02 32.05 22.05
C MET A 5 1.14 30.79 22.10
N ALA A 6 -0.18 30.97 22.33
CA ALA A 6 -1.13 29.86 22.31
C ALA A 6 -1.20 29.16 20.94
N LEU A 7 -1.13 29.93 19.85
CA LEU A 7 -1.18 29.39 18.48
C LEU A 7 0.05 28.54 18.15
N HIS A 8 1.25 28.97 18.56
CA HIS A 8 2.49 28.20 18.40
C HIS A 8 2.41 26.81 19.06
N PHE A 9 1.99 26.76 20.34
CA PHE A 9 1.86 25.51 21.07
C PHE A 9 0.80 24.59 20.45
N MET A 10 -0.29 25.16 19.95
CA MET A 10 -1.33 24.41 19.27
C MET A 10 -0.82 23.77 17.97
N ILE A 11 -0.03 24.48 17.15
CA ILE A 11 0.57 23.91 15.93
C ILE A 11 1.52 22.76 16.26
N LEU A 12 2.37 22.91 17.28
CA LEU A 12 3.22 21.83 17.77
C LEU A 12 2.39 20.62 18.23
N LEU A 13 1.38 20.86 19.08
CA LEU A 13 0.53 19.80 19.61
C LEU A 13 -0.16 19.02 18.48
N ILE A 14 -0.70 19.71 17.48
CA ILE A 14 -1.33 19.09 16.31
C ILE A 14 -0.32 18.25 15.53
N GLY A 15 0.88 18.77 15.26
CA GLY A 15 1.91 18.03 14.54
C GLY A 15 2.40 16.78 15.28
N PHE A 16 2.61 16.87 16.59
CA PHE A 16 2.97 15.70 17.41
C PHE A 16 1.84 14.67 17.49
N ALA A 17 0.59 15.13 17.74
CA ALA A 17 -0.58 14.25 17.75
C ALA A 17 -0.76 13.55 16.40
N TYR A 18 -0.51 14.26 15.30
CA TYR A 18 -0.53 13.70 13.94
C TYR A 18 0.49 12.57 13.77
N ILE A 19 1.74 12.78 14.18
CA ILE A 19 2.80 11.77 14.07
C ILE A 19 2.47 10.54 14.93
N VAL A 20 2.02 10.73 16.17
CA VAL A 20 1.66 9.63 17.07
C VAL A 20 0.49 8.83 16.51
N LEU A 21 -0.56 9.52 16.05
CA LEU A 21 -1.75 8.86 15.51
C LEU A 21 -1.41 8.04 14.25
N PHE A 22 -0.78 8.65 13.25
CA PHE A 22 -0.51 7.97 11.98
C PHE A 22 0.66 6.99 12.06
N GLY A 23 1.67 7.26 12.90
CA GLY A 23 2.73 6.31 13.22
C GLY A 23 2.20 5.09 13.97
N GLY A 24 1.32 5.29 14.96
CA GLY A 24 0.63 4.22 15.67
C GLY A 24 -0.25 3.36 14.74
N LEU A 25 -1.00 3.99 13.84
CA LEU A 25 -1.78 3.28 12.81
C LEU A 25 -0.91 2.48 11.83
N SER A 26 0.35 2.89 11.60
CA SER A 26 1.32 2.11 10.81
C SER A 26 1.66 0.81 11.54
N LEU A 27 2.01 0.91 12.82
CA LEU A 27 2.34 -0.25 13.66
C LEU A 27 1.17 -1.24 13.79
N LEU A 28 -0.06 -0.73 13.96
CA LEU A 28 -1.27 -1.55 14.02
C LEU A 28 -1.51 -2.35 12.74
N ARG A 29 -1.09 -1.80 11.58
CA ARG A 29 -1.17 -2.48 10.28
C ARG A 29 0.02 -3.40 9.99
N ARG A 30 0.95 -3.54 10.94
CA ARG A 30 2.26 -4.17 10.74
C ARG A 30 3.01 -3.57 9.56
N GLU A 31 2.78 -2.28 9.29
CA GLU A 31 3.58 -1.50 8.37
C GLU A 31 4.79 -0.96 9.15
N GLY A 32 5.99 -1.03 8.56
CA GLY A 32 7.18 -0.43 9.15
C GLY A 32 7.01 1.06 9.42
N LEU A 33 7.72 1.59 10.42
CA LEU A 33 7.73 3.03 10.70
C LEU A 33 8.42 3.77 9.56
N SER A 34 7.67 4.60 8.85
CA SER A 34 8.22 5.44 7.78
C SER A 34 9.07 6.56 8.37
N ALA A 35 10.40 6.43 8.27
CA ALA A 35 11.33 7.48 8.67
C ALA A 35 11.09 8.77 7.86
N ARG A 36 10.80 8.63 6.55
CA ARG A 36 10.48 9.76 5.67
C ARG A 36 9.25 10.52 6.19
N PHE A 37 8.17 9.81 6.49
CA PHE A 37 6.95 10.40 7.05
C PHE A 37 7.24 11.18 8.33
N ALA A 38 7.93 10.56 9.30
CA ALA A 38 8.22 11.18 10.59
C ALA A 38 9.09 12.43 10.43
N ILE A 39 10.14 12.36 9.62
CA ILE A 39 11.06 13.48 9.35
C ILE A 39 10.33 14.62 8.64
N GLU A 40 9.58 14.33 7.57
CA GLU A 40 8.81 15.35 6.85
C GLU A 40 7.79 16.04 7.77
N ALA A 41 7.09 15.26 8.61
CA ALA A 41 6.12 15.79 9.55
C ALA A 41 6.78 16.68 10.63
N LEU A 42 7.92 16.26 11.18
CA LEU A 42 8.68 17.03 12.17
C LEU A 42 9.21 18.33 11.58
N ILE A 43 9.84 18.28 10.40
CA ILE A 43 10.37 19.47 9.72
C ILE A 43 9.23 20.45 9.41
N PHE A 44 8.14 19.97 8.81
CA PHE A 44 7.02 20.82 8.44
C PHE A 44 6.35 21.46 9.68
N THR A 45 6.18 20.68 10.75
CA THR A 45 5.64 21.17 12.03
C THR A 45 6.57 22.21 12.66
N GLY A 46 7.88 21.95 12.68
CA GLY A 46 8.88 22.88 13.21
C GLY A 46 8.92 24.20 12.46
N LEU A 47 8.90 24.15 11.11
CA LEU A 47 8.84 25.34 10.27
C LEU A 47 7.56 26.15 10.50
N ALA A 48 6.40 25.49 10.51
CA ALA A 48 5.12 26.16 10.76
C ALA A 48 5.07 26.80 12.15
N SER A 49 5.58 26.10 13.16
CA SER A 49 5.70 26.60 14.52
C SER A 49 6.65 27.80 14.63
N GLY A 50 7.80 27.76 13.96
CA GLY A 50 8.75 28.86 13.89
C GLY A 50 8.18 30.10 13.20
N LEU A 51 7.42 29.92 12.11
CA LEU A 51 6.70 31.02 11.44
C LEU A 51 5.72 31.73 12.37
N VAL A 52 5.01 30.97 13.22
CA VAL A 52 4.06 31.54 14.19
C VAL A 52 4.81 32.21 15.36
N GLY A 53 5.76 31.52 15.97
CA GLY A 53 6.41 31.94 17.21
C GLY A 53 7.47 33.02 17.04
N LEU A 54 8.27 32.97 15.97
CA LEU A 54 9.38 33.90 15.73
C LEU A 54 8.99 35.05 14.81
N LEU A 55 8.17 34.77 13.80
CA LEU A 55 7.84 35.73 12.74
C LEU A 55 6.41 36.30 12.88
N GLY A 56 5.61 35.81 13.83
CA GLY A 56 4.28 36.35 14.13
C GLY A 56 3.21 36.05 13.07
N PHE A 57 3.45 35.09 12.16
CA PHE A 57 2.46 34.71 11.15
C PHE A 57 1.26 34.02 11.81
N LYS A 58 0.06 34.27 11.27
CA LYS A 58 -1.17 33.61 11.71
C LYS A 58 -1.47 32.41 10.82
N VAL A 59 -0.92 31.25 11.18
CA VAL A 59 -1.22 29.98 10.50
C VAL A 59 -2.53 29.40 11.04
N HIS A 60 -3.49 29.11 10.17
CA HIS A 60 -4.74 28.48 10.60
C HIS A 60 -4.52 26.98 10.91
N PRO A 61 -4.92 26.47 12.09
CA PRO A 61 -4.61 25.09 12.50
C PRO A 61 -5.14 24.02 11.56
N VAL A 62 -6.36 24.21 11.03
CA VAL A 62 -6.96 23.27 10.08
C VAL A 62 -6.20 23.26 8.75
N LEU A 63 -5.75 24.42 8.26
CA LEU A 63 -4.98 24.52 7.01
C LEU A 63 -3.59 23.92 7.20
N PHE A 64 -2.97 24.12 8.37
CA PHE A 64 -1.74 23.45 8.75
C PHE A 64 -1.90 21.93 8.71
N LEU A 65 -2.90 21.38 9.40
CA LEU A 65 -3.15 19.93 9.42
C LEU A 65 -3.43 19.37 8.03
N PHE A 66 -4.26 20.08 7.24
CA PHE A 66 -4.57 19.68 5.87
C PHE A 66 -3.32 19.65 4.99
N THR A 67 -2.48 20.68 5.08
CA THR A 67 -1.24 20.76 4.29
C THR A 67 -0.22 19.70 4.75
N LEU A 68 -0.07 19.53 6.06
CA LEU A 68 0.75 18.48 6.66
C LEU A 68 0.32 17.10 6.16
N TYR A 69 -0.99 16.82 6.16
CA TYR A 69 -1.55 15.58 5.64
C TYR A 69 -1.25 15.39 4.15
N LEU A 70 -1.49 16.40 3.30
CA LEU A 70 -1.22 16.31 1.87
C LEU A 70 0.26 16.03 1.57
N VAL A 71 1.17 16.73 2.26
CA VAL A 71 2.61 16.60 2.05
C VAL A 71 3.09 15.20 2.43
N THR A 72 2.71 14.73 3.62
CA THR A 72 3.20 13.46 4.18
C THR A 72 2.50 12.23 3.56
N MET A 73 1.22 12.35 3.18
CA MET A 73 0.44 11.26 2.58
C MET A 73 0.40 11.29 1.05
N ARG A 74 1.13 12.19 0.39
CA ARG A 74 1.10 12.38 -1.07
C ARG A 74 1.17 11.07 -1.88
N VAL A 75 2.03 10.13 -1.47
CA VAL A 75 2.20 8.86 -2.18
C VAL A 75 0.96 7.98 -2.04
N ARG A 76 0.42 7.86 -0.82
CA ARG A 76 -0.80 7.07 -0.57
C ARG A 76 -1.99 7.65 -1.33
N LEU A 77 -2.13 8.98 -1.31
CA LEU A 77 -3.17 9.67 -2.07
C LEU A 77 -3.06 9.41 -3.57
N LEU A 78 -1.85 9.46 -4.14
CA LEU A 78 -1.64 9.12 -5.55
C LEU A 78 -1.97 7.65 -5.84
N VAL A 79 -1.59 6.71 -4.98
CA VAL A 79 -1.94 5.29 -5.12
C VAL A 79 -3.46 5.09 -5.11
N ASP A 80 -4.18 5.77 -4.22
CA ASP A 80 -5.64 5.70 -4.14
C ASP A 80 -6.31 6.23 -5.42
N ILE A 81 -5.80 7.35 -5.96
CA ILE A 81 -6.27 7.89 -7.24
C ILE A 81 -5.98 6.90 -8.38
N GLY A 82 -4.77 6.34 -8.44
CA GLY A 82 -4.40 5.32 -9.43
C GLY A 82 -5.32 4.10 -9.38
N THR A 83 -5.63 3.64 -8.17
CA THR A 83 -6.55 2.52 -7.89
C THR A 83 -7.97 2.84 -8.35
N LEU A 84 -8.44 4.07 -8.11
CA LEU A 84 -9.75 4.51 -8.57
C LEU A 84 -9.86 4.49 -10.10
N PHE A 85 -8.83 4.95 -10.82
CA PHE A 85 -8.80 4.86 -12.28
C PHE A 85 -8.75 3.40 -12.77
N ALA A 86 -7.94 2.56 -12.13
CA ALA A 86 -7.82 1.13 -12.46
C ALA A 86 -9.17 0.40 -12.33
N ARG A 87 -9.88 0.61 -11.21
CA ARG A 87 -11.22 0.03 -10.96
C ARG A 87 -12.27 0.46 -11.99
N ARG A 88 -12.09 1.61 -12.64
CA ARG A 88 -12.95 2.10 -13.72
C ARG A 88 -12.51 1.60 -15.11
N GLY A 89 -11.56 0.66 -15.18
CA GLY A 89 -10.97 0.17 -16.43
C GLY A 89 -10.08 1.19 -17.15
N ARG A 90 -9.80 2.34 -16.53
CA ARG A 90 -8.98 3.41 -17.12
C ARG A 90 -7.51 3.17 -16.82
N PHE A 91 -6.95 2.16 -17.47
CA PHE A 91 -5.60 1.67 -17.21
C PHE A 91 -4.48 2.66 -17.55
N LYS A 92 -4.55 3.36 -18.70
CA LYS A 92 -3.52 4.33 -19.09
C LYS A 92 -3.38 5.50 -18.08
N PRO A 93 -4.47 6.15 -17.63
CA PRO A 93 -4.37 7.14 -16.55
C PRO A 93 -3.84 6.55 -15.24
N ALA A 94 -4.30 5.36 -14.84
CA ALA A 94 -3.85 4.70 -13.61
C ALA A 94 -2.33 4.46 -13.61
N GLU A 95 -1.80 3.93 -14.72
CA GLU A 95 -0.37 3.70 -14.91
C GLU A 95 0.45 5.00 -14.77
N ARG A 96 0.02 6.10 -15.39
CA ARG A 96 0.70 7.41 -15.24
C ARG A 96 0.72 7.87 -13.79
N ILE A 97 -0.37 7.66 -13.06
CA ILE A 97 -0.45 8.05 -11.65
C ILE A 97 0.48 7.20 -10.78
N TYR A 98 0.55 5.88 -11.01
CA TYR A 98 1.50 5.02 -10.29
C TYR A 98 2.96 5.37 -10.59
N GLN A 99 3.29 5.66 -11.86
CA GLN A 99 4.61 6.14 -12.25
C GLN A 99 4.96 7.46 -11.56
N PHE A 100 4.02 8.39 -11.48
CA PHE A 100 4.22 9.65 -10.77
C PHE A 100 4.36 9.42 -9.25
N ALA A 101 3.57 8.52 -8.65
CA ALA A 101 3.71 8.14 -7.25
C ALA A 101 5.11 7.58 -6.94
N ALA A 102 5.70 6.82 -7.86
CA ALA A 102 7.05 6.31 -7.76
C ALA A 102 8.14 7.40 -7.87
N GLN A 103 7.83 8.55 -8.47
CA GLN A 103 8.77 9.66 -8.67
C GLN A 103 8.77 10.69 -7.53
N VAL A 104 7.72 10.76 -6.70
CA VAL A 104 7.61 11.74 -5.60
C VAL A 104 8.27 11.27 -4.28
N TRP A 105 9.39 10.59 -4.43
CA TRP A 105 10.25 10.03 -3.37
C TRP A 105 9.55 9.11 -2.38
N PRO A 106 8.93 7.99 -2.83
CA PRO A 106 8.37 7.00 -1.90
C PRO A 106 9.45 6.46 -0.95
N ASP A 107 9.06 6.19 0.29
CA ASP A 107 9.88 5.32 1.15
C ASP A 107 9.70 3.85 0.72
N GLN A 108 10.42 2.94 1.38
CA GLN A 108 10.39 1.52 1.02
C GLN A 108 8.98 0.91 1.13
N THR A 109 8.26 1.19 2.23
CA THR A 109 6.89 0.71 2.42
C THR A 109 5.96 1.23 1.34
N CYS A 110 5.96 2.53 1.03
CA CYS A 110 5.12 3.07 -0.03
C CYS A 110 5.54 2.57 -1.41
N SER A 111 6.83 2.29 -1.65
CA SER A 111 7.30 1.70 -2.90
C SER A 111 6.67 0.33 -3.15
N PHE A 112 6.64 -0.54 -2.14
CA PHE A 112 5.94 -1.82 -2.25
C PHE A 112 4.42 -1.64 -2.42
N VAL A 113 3.81 -0.70 -1.70
CA VAL A 113 2.38 -0.38 -1.87
C VAL A 113 2.08 0.05 -3.30
N ILE A 114 2.92 0.89 -3.92
CA ILE A 114 2.80 1.25 -5.34
C ILE A 114 2.90 -0.01 -6.22
N GLN A 115 3.91 -0.84 -6.02
CA GLN A 115 4.15 -2.04 -6.83
C GLN A 115 2.99 -3.05 -6.73
N VAL A 116 2.42 -3.29 -5.56
CA VAL A 116 1.28 -4.20 -5.39
C VAL A 116 0.05 -3.66 -6.13
N ASN A 117 -0.28 -2.37 -5.97
CA ASN A 117 -1.45 -1.78 -6.62
C ASN A 117 -1.27 -1.65 -8.13
N TYR A 118 -0.05 -1.35 -8.58
CA TYR A 118 0.27 -1.30 -10.00
C TYR A 118 0.26 -2.71 -10.62
N GLY A 119 0.84 -3.71 -9.95
CA GLY A 119 0.75 -5.12 -10.37
C GLY A 119 -0.69 -5.62 -10.46
N THR A 120 -1.54 -5.24 -9.49
CA THR A 120 -2.99 -5.51 -9.53
C THR A 120 -3.65 -4.89 -10.75
N MET A 121 -3.30 -3.64 -11.07
CA MET A 121 -3.81 -2.96 -12.27
C MET A 121 -3.34 -3.65 -13.55
N LEU A 122 -2.07 -4.04 -13.64
CA LEU A 122 -1.51 -4.80 -14.78
C LEU A 122 -2.27 -6.11 -15.00
N LEU A 123 -2.57 -6.83 -13.92
CA LEU A 123 -3.38 -8.04 -13.95
C LEU A 123 -4.80 -7.78 -14.48
N GLN A 124 -5.44 -6.69 -14.03
CA GLN A 124 -6.76 -6.27 -14.52
C GLN A 124 -6.74 -5.89 -16.01
N ALA A 125 -5.64 -5.30 -16.48
CA ALA A 125 -5.44 -4.98 -17.89
C ALA A 125 -5.01 -6.17 -18.76
N GLY A 126 -4.84 -7.37 -18.18
CA GLY A 126 -4.39 -8.56 -18.91
C GLY A 126 -2.90 -8.58 -19.24
N ARG A 127 -2.10 -7.65 -18.71
CA ARG A 127 -0.63 -7.60 -18.87
C ARG A 127 0.02 -8.56 -17.88
N LEU A 128 -0.21 -9.86 -18.09
CA LEU A 128 0.09 -10.91 -17.10
C LEU A 128 1.58 -11.02 -16.77
N GLU A 129 2.46 -11.00 -17.77
CA GLU A 129 3.90 -11.14 -17.51
C GLU A 129 4.46 -9.98 -16.67
N GLU A 130 4.07 -8.75 -17.00
CA GLU A 130 4.49 -7.57 -16.23
C GLU A 130 3.93 -7.59 -14.80
N ALA A 131 2.68 -8.03 -14.64
CA ALA A 131 2.09 -8.23 -13.32
C ALA A 131 2.87 -9.26 -12.50
N ILE A 132 3.24 -10.40 -13.10
CA ILE A 132 4.04 -11.44 -12.42
C ILE A 132 5.41 -10.89 -12.03
N THR A 133 6.14 -10.26 -12.96
CA THR A 133 7.47 -9.71 -12.65
C THR A 133 7.41 -8.73 -11.49
N MET A 134 6.43 -7.81 -11.52
CA MET A 134 6.28 -6.81 -10.47
C MET A 134 5.90 -7.43 -9.12
N LEU A 135 4.87 -8.27 -9.09
CA LEU A 135 4.37 -8.87 -7.85
C LEU A 135 5.38 -9.85 -7.24
N LYS A 136 6.06 -10.64 -8.07
CA LYS A 136 7.13 -11.54 -7.62
C LYS A 136 8.29 -10.75 -6.99
N SER A 137 8.66 -9.62 -7.57
CA SER A 137 9.71 -8.77 -6.99
C SER A 137 9.33 -8.19 -5.61
N VAL A 138 8.02 -8.05 -5.33
CA VAL A 138 7.51 -7.63 -4.02
C VAL A 138 7.56 -8.80 -3.04
N THR A 139 7.03 -9.97 -3.42
CA THR A 139 6.96 -11.13 -2.52
C THR A 139 8.33 -11.70 -2.17
N GLU A 140 9.32 -11.59 -3.06
CA GLU A 140 10.71 -11.97 -2.77
C GLU A 140 11.41 -11.01 -1.78
N LYS A 141 10.88 -9.79 -1.61
CA LYS A 141 11.48 -8.76 -0.75
C LYS A 141 10.65 -8.46 0.50
N SER A 142 9.43 -8.98 0.61
CA SER A 142 8.50 -8.69 1.71
C SER A 142 8.92 -9.32 3.04
N ASP A 143 9.78 -10.34 3.05
CA ASP A 143 10.37 -10.96 4.26
C ASP A 143 11.10 -9.97 5.16
N SER A 144 11.38 -8.77 4.64
CA SER A 144 11.99 -7.66 5.38
C SER A 144 11.04 -6.95 6.37
N GLY A 145 9.76 -7.31 6.43
CA GLY A 145 8.79 -6.78 7.42
C GLY A 145 8.30 -5.36 7.15
N PHE A 146 8.60 -4.80 5.97
CA PHE A 146 8.16 -3.45 5.58
C PHE A 146 6.81 -3.42 4.87
N LEU A 147 6.27 -4.59 4.50
CA LEU A 147 4.99 -4.73 3.83
C LEU A 147 3.92 -5.13 4.84
N GLY A 148 2.89 -4.29 5.02
CA GLY A 148 1.78 -4.64 5.89
C GLY A 148 1.07 -5.91 5.40
N VAL A 149 0.60 -6.73 6.34
CA VAL A 149 -0.02 -8.06 6.08
C VAL A 149 -1.09 -8.02 4.99
N LYS A 150 -1.86 -6.92 4.93
CA LYS A 150 -2.87 -6.69 3.87
C LYS A 150 -2.25 -6.69 2.48
N TYR A 151 -1.16 -5.96 2.28
CA TYR A 151 -0.53 -5.81 0.98
C TYR A 151 0.28 -7.05 0.60
N GLU A 152 0.88 -7.71 1.59
CA GLU A 152 1.57 -9.00 1.38
C GLU A 152 0.59 -10.08 0.92
N SER A 153 -0.51 -10.27 1.64
CA SER A 153 -1.59 -11.18 1.27
C SER A 153 -2.17 -10.84 -0.12
N ALA A 154 -2.37 -9.55 -0.42
CA ALA A 154 -2.81 -9.11 -1.74
C ALA A 154 -1.77 -9.40 -2.84
N ALA A 155 -0.48 -9.27 -2.56
CA ALA A 155 0.59 -9.53 -3.51
C ALA A 155 0.62 -11.01 -3.90
N HIS A 156 0.64 -11.91 -2.91
CA HIS A 156 0.56 -13.36 -3.13
C HIS A 156 -0.72 -13.75 -3.86
N TYR A 157 -1.88 -13.20 -3.47
CA TYR A 157 -3.15 -13.51 -4.14
C TYR A 157 -3.14 -13.11 -5.61
N ASN A 158 -2.72 -11.87 -5.92
CA ASN A 158 -2.69 -11.40 -7.30
C ASN A 158 -1.63 -12.14 -8.13
N LEU A 159 -0.49 -12.52 -7.53
CA LEU A 159 0.54 -13.31 -8.20
C LEU A 159 0.00 -14.72 -8.52
N ALA A 160 -0.73 -15.34 -7.59
CA ALA A 160 -1.42 -16.61 -7.82
C ALA A 160 -2.42 -16.52 -8.98
N VAL A 161 -3.27 -15.48 -9.00
CA VAL A 161 -4.23 -15.25 -10.08
C VAL A 161 -3.52 -15.02 -11.41
N ALA A 162 -2.41 -14.30 -11.44
CA ALA A 162 -1.62 -14.09 -12.65
C ALA A 162 -1.05 -15.42 -13.18
N TYR A 163 -0.50 -16.27 -12.29
CA TYR A 163 -0.03 -17.60 -12.65
C TYR A 163 -1.16 -18.52 -13.15
N MET A 164 -2.34 -18.50 -12.51
CA MET A 164 -3.51 -19.24 -12.98
C MET A 164 -3.89 -18.86 -14.41
N ARG A 165 -3.91 -17.56 -14.72
CA ARG A 165 -4.26 -17.06 -16.07
C ARG A 165 -3.20 -17.43 -17.12
N GLN A 166 -1.97 -17.71 -16.72
CA GLN A 166 -0.92 -18.24 -17.59
C GLN A 166 -0.81 -19.77 -17.58
N ASN A 167 -1.78 -20.47 -16.96
CA ASN A 167 -1.78 -21.92 -16.82
C ASN A 167 -0.58 -22.49 -16.02
N LYS A 168 0.06 -21.66 -15.19
CA LYS A 168 1.17 -22.01 -14.29
C LYS A 168 0.61 -22.51 -12.95
N GLN A 169 -0.09 -23.65 -12.98
CA GLN A 169 -0.90 -24.15 -11.86
C GLN A 169 -0.09 -24.39 -10.58
N ALA A 170 1.08 -25.03 -10.69
CA ALA A 170 1.91 -25.34 -9.53
C ALA A 170 2.39 -24.08 -8.80
N GLN A 171 2.78 -23.03 -9.54
CA GLN A 171 3.13 -21.75 -8.93
C GLN A 171 1.91 -21.08 -8.29
N ALA A 172 0.76 -21.09 -8.97
CA ALA A 172 -0.46 -20.50 -8.42
C ALA A 172 -0.88 -21.12 -7.09
N VAL A 173 -0.83 -22.46 -6.97
CA VAL A 173 -1.18 -23.16 -5.73
C VAL A 173 -0.25 -22.75 -4.58
N ARG A 174 1.06 -22.62 -4.82
CA ARG A 174 2.02 -22.17 -3.80
C ARG A 174 1.66 -20.78 -3.30
N GLU A 175 1.44 -19.84 -4.21
CA GLU A 175 1.10 -18.46 -3.86
C GLU A 175 -0.25 -18.37 -3.13
N PHE A 176 -1.25 -19.14 -3.52
CA PHE A 176 -2.52 -19.21 -2.78
C PHE A 176 -2.35 -19.75 -1.36
N ASN A 177 -1.49 -20.76 -1.15
CA ASN A 177 -1.16 -21.23 0.20
C ASN A 177 -0.47 -20.13 1.01
N SER A 178 0.46 -19.37 0.42
CA SER A 178 1.09 -18.21 1.09
C SER A 178 0.06 -17.17 1.53
N VAL A 179 -1.03 -16.95 0.78
CA VAL A 179 -2.14 -16.08 1.23
C VAL A 179 -2.77 -16.58 2.54
N LEU A 180 -3.00 -17.90 2.63
CA LEU A 180 -3.58 -18.55 3.82
C LEU A 180 -2.64 -18.48 5.02
N ASP A 181 -1.32 -18.57 4.78
CA ASP A 181 -0.31 -18.47 5.84
C ASP A 181 -0.13 -17.03 6.34
N THR A 182 -0.10 -16.04 5.43
CA THR A 182 0.10 -14.62 5.77
C THR A 182 -1.11 -14.02 6.48
N TRP A 183 -2.33 -14.24 5.97
CA TRP A 183 -3.55 -13.66 6.57
C TRP A 183 -4.79 -14.54 6.44
N PRO A 184 -4.92 -15.61 7.26
CA PRO A 184 -5.96 -16.63 7.11
C PRO A 184 -7.40 -16.11 7.22
N SER A 185 -7.63 -15.01 7.96
CA SER A 185 -8.95 -14.42 8.17
C SER A 185 -9.34 -13.34 7.16
N SER A 186 -8.54 -13.15 6.10
CA SER A 186 -8.78 -12.13 5.08
C SER A 186 -9.76 -12.58 3.99
N GLU A 187 -10.35 -11.62 3.28
CA GLU A 187 -11.12 -11.89 2.06
C GLU A 187 -10.25 -12.59 1.01
N PHE A 188 -8.97 -12.24 0.90
CA PHE A 188 -8.02 -12.90 0.00
C PHE A 188 -7.86 -14.37 0.35
N ALA A 189 -7.76 -14.72 1.63
CA ALA A 189 -7.66 -16.11 2.08
C ALA A 189 -8.91 -16.92 1.71
N HIS A 190 -10.11 -16.36 1.90
CA HIS A 190 -11.34 -17.01 1.47
C HIS A 190 -11.42 -17.21 -0.05
N GLN A 191 -10.95 -16.23 -0.83
CA GLN A 191 -10.88 -16.35 -2.29
C GLN A 191 -9.83 -17.37 -2.72
N ALA A 192 -8.69 -17.43 -2.03
CA ALA A 192 -7.61 -18.38 -2.28
C ALA A 192 -8.05 -19.82 -1.98
N SER A 193 -8.71 -20.07 -0.84
CA SER A 193 -9.24 -21.41 -0.51
C SER A 193 -10.25 -21.87 -1.55
N THR A 194 -11.18 -20.99 -1.96
CA THR A 194 -12.15 -21.29 -3.02
C THR A 194 -11.46 -21.65 -4.34
N ALA A 195 -10.38 -20.95 -4.71
CA ALA A 195 -9.63 -21.24 -5.92
C ALA A 195 -8.89 -22.59 -5.84
N LEU A 196 -8.30 -22.90 -4.69
CA LEU A 196 -7.62 -24.17 -4.43
C LEU A 196 -8.59 -25.37 -4.47
N GLU A 197 -9.76 -25.25 -3.83
CA GLU A 197 -10.79 -26.30 -3.86
C GLU A 197 -11.27 -26.59 -5.29
N ARG A 198 -11.50 -25.54 -6.09
CA ARG A 198 -11.88 -25.68 -7.50
C ARG A 198 -10.79 -26.38 -8.31
N HIS A 199 -9.53 -26.05 -8.05
CA HIS A 199 -8.40 -26.69 -8.72
C HIS A 199 -8.29 -28.17 -8.34
N GLN A 200 -8.42 -28.51 -7.05
CA GLN A 200 -8.40 -29.89 -6.56
C GLN A 200 -9.52 -30.72 -7.17
N ARG A 201 -10.76 -30.22 -7.15
CA ARG A 201 -11.90 -30.94 -7.74
C ARG A 201 -11.71 -31.22 -9.23
N LYS A 202 -11.17 -30.25 -9.96
CA LYS A 202 -10.85 -30.42 -11.39
C LYS A 202 -9.80 -31.51 -11.58
N SER A 203 -8.73 -31.49 -10.77
CA SER A 203 -7.65 -32.48 -10.80
C SER A 203 -8.13 -33.90 -10.46
N THR A 204 -9.08 -34.07 -9.55
CA THR A 204 -9.63 -35.38 -9.16
C THR A 204 -10.70 -35.89 -10.13
N SER A 205 -11.34 -35.00 -10.89
CA SER A 205 -12.30 -35.36 -11.94
C SER A 205 -11.64 -35.67 -13.29
N ASP A 206 -10.33 -35.45 -13.43
CA ASP A 206 -9.61 -35.65 -14.69
C ASP A 206 -9.30 -37.16 -14.88
N PRO A 207 -9.79 -37.82 -15.95
CA PRO A 207 -9.64 -39.26 -16.13
C PRO A 207 -8.17 -39.73 -16.14
N GLU A 208 -7.25 -38.89 -16.62
CA GLU A 208 -5.80 -39.19 -16.63
C GLU A 208 -5.18 -39.33 -15.22
N ASN A 209 -5.82 -38.81 -14.18
CA ASN A 209 -5.37 -38.92 -12.78
C ASN A 209 -6.09 -40.03 -12.00
N LEU A 210 -7.08 -40.72 -12.58
CA LEU A 210 -7.78 -41.84 -11.93
C LEU A 210 -7.06 -43.17 -12.12
N ASP A 211 -6.10 -43.24 -13.05
CA ASP A 211 -5.36 -44.45 -13.43
C ASP A 211 -3.89 -44.49 -12.92
N LYS A 212 -3.51 -43.62 -11.96
CA LYS A 212 -2.20 -43.62 -11.28
C LYS A 212 -2.37 -43.83 -9.78
#